data_AF-A0A2S6TLH2-F1
#
_entry.id   AF-A0A2S6TLH2-F1
#
_cell.length_a   1.000
_cell.length_b   1.000
_cell.length_c   1.000
_cell.angle_alpha   90.00
_cell.angle_beta   90.00
_cell.angle_gamma   90.00
#
_symmetry.space_group_name_H-M   'P 1'
#
loop_
_entity.id
_entity.type
_entity.pdbx_description
1 polymer ?
#
loop_
_entity_poly.entity_id
_entity_poly.type
_entity_poly.pdbx_seq_one_letter_code
_entity_poly.pdbx_strand_id
1 'polypeptide(L)'
;MPSKHRLNPIIACLSYVFAAVLVAGGAPGSASAAPQIVAAVPTGEEVELTCADGGCSAEFSTICLQQSRTPPSRDTAYGLHGPERAAIAFTGTRRDGSEVALAPELLRFDSFRGHSAFKFSVLSALLKKRGLTRLTVKVERLAMLLPVPEAGDPKPQTAADVALALREVKTTGGYWAARNGENMAMVRLTSRIINRLPHKGSISAAESKALWQQALAPEKELTGEPLAWNRRYVDYCRENALLPGSFPMRHCLGNAHDWFLKDLNTDYWKSLKPTS
;
A
#
# COMPACT_ATOMS: atom_id res chain seq x y z
N MET A 1 -7.98 81.14 -35.32
CA MET A 1 -6.87 81.95 -34.76
C MET A 1 -5.93 81.02 -34.00
N PRO A 2 -4.62 81.26 -34.00
CA PRO A 2 -3.60 80.58 -34.80
C PRO A 2 -2.91 79.43 -34.03
N SER A 3 -2.49 78.34 -34.67
CA SER A 3 -1.22 78.16 -35.41
C SER A 3 0.02 78.13 -34.53
N LYS A 4 0.97 77.26 -34.95
CA LYS A 4 2.42 77.26 -34.74
C LYS A 4 2.92 76.26 -33.69
N HIS A 5 3.93 75.44 -33.92
CA HIS A 5 4.76 75.14 -35.09
C HIS A 5 5.43 73.78 -34.81
N ARG A 6 5.66 73.02 -35.87
CA ARG A 6 6.62 71.90 -35.92
C ARG A 6 8.00 72.37 -35.47
N LEU A 7 8.81 71.48 -34.87
CA LEU A 7 10.20 71.23 -35.29
C LEU A 7 10.77 70.02 -34.53
N ASN A 8 11.10 68.96 -35.29
CA ASN A 8 12.11 67.97 -34.90
C ASN A 8 13.49 68.63 -35.04
N PRO A 9 14.47 68.23 -34.21
CA PRO A 9 15.56 67.47 -34.81
C PRO A 9 16.15 66.35 -33.91
N ILE A 10 16.43 65.23 -34.57
CA ILE A 10 17.69 64.46 -34.58
C ILE A 10 18.55 64.55 -33.30
N ILE A 11 18.87 63.41 -32.66
CA ILE A 11 20.24 62.96 -32.32
C ILE A 11 20.22 61.60 -31.58
N ALA A 12 21.19 60.76 -32.00
CA ALA A 12 21.84 59.65 -31.30
C ALA A 12 21.14 58.27 -31.18
N CYS A 13 21.61 57.40 -32.07
CA CYS A 13 21.80 55.97 -31.88
C CYS A 13 22.24 55.59 -30.46
N LEU A 14 21.50 54.66 -29.84
CA LEU A 14 22.05 53.70 -28.89
C LEU A 14 21.29 52.39 -29.04
N SER A 15 21.82 51.57 -29.94
CA SER A 15 21.49 50.17 -30.12
C SER A 15 21.80 49.39 -28.84
N TYR A 16 20.76 49.02 -28.09
CA TYR A 16 20.82 47.94 -27.10
C TYR A 16 20.09 46.72 -27.66
N VAL A 17 20.87 45.81 -28.23
CA VAL A 17 20.43 44.44 -28.50
C VAL A 17 20.30 43.74 -27.15
N PHE A 18 19.11 43.73 -26.57
CA PHE A 18 18.79 42.78 -25.50
C PHE A 18 18.45 41.45 -26.15
N ALA A 19 19.47 40.59 -26.30
CA ALA A 19 19.25 39.17 -26.50
C ALA A 19 18.64 38.61 -25.22
N ALA A 20 17.31 38.55 -25.15
CA ALA A 20 16.62 37.81 -24.11
C ALA A 20 16.87 36.31 -24.36
N VAL A 21 17.84 35.76 -23.64
CA VAL A 21 18.06 34.33 -23.51
C VAL A 21 16.78 33.73 -22.93
N LEU A 22 16.03 32.98 -23.74
CA LEU A 22 14.97 32.08 -23.29
C LEU A 22 15.64 30.97 -22.46
N VAL A 23 15.81 31.22 -21.17
CA VAL A 23 16.03 30.14 -20.20
C VAL A 23 14.71 29.38 -20.14
N ALA A 24 14.66 28.24 -20.82
CA ALA A 24 13.63 27.23 -20.62
C ALA A 24 13.79 26.65 -19.20
N GLY A 25 13.30 27.40 -18.21
CA GLY A 25 13.13 26.94 -16.85
C GLY A 25 12.01 25.91 -16.83
N GLY A 26 12.37 24.64 -16.79
CA GLY A 26 11.42 23.60 -16.36
C GLY A 26 10.89 24.00 -14.99
N ALA A 27 9.57 24.09 -14.86
CA ALA A 27 8.95 24.37 -13.57
C ALA A 27 9.46 23.32 -12.55
N PRO A 28 9.97 23.72 -11.38
CA PRO A 28 10.30 22.78 -10.34
C PRO A 28 9.00 22.06 -9.96
N GLY A 29 8.95 20.75 -10.21
CA GLY A 29 7.85 19.93 -9.71
C GLY A 29 7.77 20.12 -8.21
N SER A 30 6.63 20.62 -7.71
CA SER A 30 6.38 20.77 -6.30
C SER A 30 6.37 19.38 -5.67
N ALA A 31 7.42 19.04 -4.92
CA ALA A 31 7.47 17.81 -4.15
C ALA A 31 6.38 17.81 -3.07
N SER A 32 5.82 16.63 -2.80
CA SER A 32 4.79 16.46 -1.78
C SER A 32 5.42 16.21 -0.42
N ALA A 33 4.74 16.60 0.65
CA ALA A 33 5.10 16.20 2.01
C ALA A 33 5.13 14.67 2.12
N ALA A 34 6.18 14.08 2.72
CA ALA A 34 6.24 12.64 2.91
C ALA A 34 5.01 12.11 3.67
N PRO A 35 4.34 11.07 3.15
CA PRO A 35 3.17 10.50 3.78
C PRO A 35 3.54 9.68 5.03
N GLN A 36 2.51 9.11 5.66
CA GLN A 36 2.62 8.27 6.86
C GLN A 36 3.61 7.10 6.70
N ILE A 37 4.37 6.80 7.76
CA ILE A 37 5.01 5.50 7.98
C ILE A 37 3.92 4.47 8.29
N VAL A 38 4.03 3.28 7.73
CA VAL A 38 3.08 2.18 7.93
C VAL A 38 3.79 0.93 8.44
N ALA A 39 3.02 -0.04 8.93
CA ALA A 39 3.50 -1.40 9.19
C ALA A 39 2.61 -2.42 8.47
N ALA A 40 3.25 -3.33 7.74
CA ALA A 40 2.57 -4.50 7.18
C ALA A 40 2.10 -5.41 8.30
N VAL A 41 0.85 -5.85 8.18
CA VAL A 41 0.16 -6.65 9.19
C VAL A 41 0.49 -8.13 8.99
N PRO A 42 0.65 -8.91 10.09
CA PRO A 42 0.85 -10.34 10.02
C PRO A 42 -0.19 -11.06 9.15
N THR A 43 0.30 -11.87 8.21
CA THR A 43 -0.56 -12.57 7.22
C THR A 43 -1.16 -13.85 7.76
N GLY A 44 -0.65 -14.38 8.89
CA GLY A 44 -1.05 -15.66 9.48
C GLY A 44 -0.55 -16.89 8.71
N GLU A 45 -0.56 -16.82 7.39
CA GLU A 45 -0.02 -17.83 6.46
C GLU A 45 0.79 -17.18 5.33
N GLU A 46 1.33 -18.02 4.45
CA GLU A 46 1.97 -17.57 3.22
C GLU A 46 0.95 -17.03 2.22
N VAL A 47 1.24 -15.86 1.65
CA VAL A 47 0.45 -15.24 0.58
C VAL A 47 1.17 -15.45 -0.74
N GLU A 48 0.54 -16.17 -1.65
CA GLU A 48 1.07 -16.40 -3.00
C GLU A 48 0.95 -15.14 -3.87
N LEU A 49 2.03 -14.80 -4.59
CA LEU A 49 2.04 -13.71 -5.55
C LEU A 49 1.48 -14.20 -6.89
N THR A 50 0.46 -13.52 -7.39
CA THR A 50 -0.10 -13.82 -8.71
C THR A 50 0.73 -13.16 -9.80
N CYS A 51 1.22 -13.95 -10.76
CA CYS A 51 2.04 -13.48 -11.87
C CYS A 51 1.21 -13.15 -13.12
N ALA A 52 1.24 -11.88 -13.53
CA ALA A 52 0.61 -11.38 -14.76
C ALA A 52 1.39 -10.16 -15.28
N ASP A 53 1.31 -9.89 -16.59
CA ASP A 53 1.82 -8.65 -17.20
C ASP A 53 3.27 -8.28 -16.83
N GLY A 54 4.16 -9.28 -16.78
CA GLY A 54 5.60 -9.07 -16.51
C GLY A 54 5.97 -8.91 -15.03
N GLY A 55 5.00 -8.98 -14.11
CA GLY A 55 5.22 -8.91 -12.67
C GLY A 55 4.49 -10.01 -11.91
N CYS A 56 4.86 -10.21 -10.65
CA CYS A 56 4.12 -11.02 -9.70
C CYS A 56 3.78 -10.15 -8.50
N SER A 57 2.51 -10.15 -8.07
CA SER A 57 2.09 -9.31 -6.96
C SER A 57 0.92 -9.89 -6.16
N ALA A 58 0.80 -9.42 -4.93
CA ALA A 58 -0.39 -9.58 -4.10
C ALA A 58 -0.58 -8.32 -3.24
N GLU A 59 -1.77 -8.21 -2.68
CA GLU A 59 -2.16 -7.14 -1.78
C GLU A 59 -1.93 -7.55 -0.32
N PHE A 60 -1.34 -6.65 0.46
CA PHE A 60 -1.03 -6.85 1.87
C PHE A 60 -1.66 -5.73 2.69
N SER A 61 -2.21 -6.11 3.84
CA SER A 61 -2.83 -5.19 4.79
C SER A 61 -1.74 -4.42 5.55
N THR A 62 -1.98 -3.13 5.77
CA THR A 62 -1.07 -2.26 6.53
C THR A 62 -1.83 -1.43 7.55
N ILE A 63 -1.19 -1.10 8.67
CA ILE A 63 -1.65 -0.10 9.64
C ILE A 63 -0.78 1.15 9.59
N CYS A 64 -1.37 2.29 9.86
CA CYS A 64 -0.71 3.59 9.95
C CYS A 64 -0.09 3.79 11.34
N LEU A 65 1.18 4.17 11.35
CA LEU A 65 1.92 4.46 12.58
C LEU A 65 1.90 5.95 12.95
N GLN A 66 1.36 6.82 12.10
CA GLN A 66 1.44 8.27 12.26
C GLN A 66 0.09 8.95 11.98
N GLN A 67 -0.82 8.92 12.96
CA GLN A 67 -2.19 9.44 12.83
C GLN A 67 -2.27 10.87 12.25
N SER A 68 -1.29 11.73 12.55
CA SER A 68 -1.29 13.15 12.17
C SER A 68 -0.72 13.46 10.78
N ARG A 69 -0.12 12.49 10.07
CA ARG A 69 0.39 12.69 8.70
C ARG A 69 -0.67 12.35 7.67
N THR A 70 -0.51 12.83 6.44
CA THR A 70 -1.41 12.51 5.32
C THR A 70 -1.23 11.05 4.88
N PRO A 71 -2.31 10.29 4.63
CA PRO A 71 -2.19 8.96 4.02
C PRO A 71 -1.47 9.01 2.67
N PRO A 72 -0.73 7.97 2.29
CA PRO A 72 -0.10 7.93 0.97
C PRO A 72 -1.15 7.92 -0.14
N SER A 73 -0.81 8.59 -1.25
CA SER A 73 -1.54 8.40 -2.51
C SER A 73 -1.19 7.03 -3.10
N ARG A 74 -2.04 6.56 -4.01
CA ARG A 74 -1.80 5.32 -4.76
C ARG A 74 -0.45 5.38 -5.49
N ASP A 75 0.23 4.24 -5.52
CA ASP A 75 1.54 4.01 -6.13
C ASP A 75 2.69 4.81 -5.48
N THR A 76 2.49 5.37 -4.27
CA THR A 76 3.61 5.89 -3.47
C THR A 76 4.55 4.74 -3.12
N ALA A 77 5.84 4.90 -3.41
CA ALA A 77 6.87 3.89 -3.16
C ALA A 77 7.34 3.89 -1.71
N TYR A 78 7.54 2.69 -1.16
CA TYR A 78 8.02 2.46 0.20
C TYR A 78 9.19 1.48 0.21
N GLY A 79 10.03 1.59 1.24
CA GLY A 79 11.13 0.68 1.50
C GLY A 79 11.03 0.03 2.89
N LEU A 80 11.52 -1.20 2.99
CA LEU A 80 11.67 -1.87 4.28
C LEU A 80 12.73 -1.20 5.15
N HIS A 81 12.41 -1.01 6.42
CA HIS A 81 13.31 -0.31 7.35
C HIS A 81 13.49 -1.04 8.68
N GLY A 82 14.69 -0.88 9.24
CA GLY A 82 15.03 -1.36 10.57
C GLY A 82 15.18 -2.89 10.66
N PRO A 83 15.30 -3.42 11.89
CA PRO A 83 15.41 -4.86 12.13
C PRO A 83 14.14 -5.64 11.73
N GLU A 84 13.03 -4.94 11.52
CA GLU A 84 11.75 -5.50 11.08
C GLU A 84 11.74 -6.04 9.65
N ARG A 85 12.83 -5.85 8.88
CA ARG A 85 13.06 -6.59 7.64
C ARG A 85 12.94 -8.10 7.83
N ALA A 86 13.41 -8.61 8.97
CA ALA A 86 13.32 -10.01 9.32
C ALA A 86 11.88 -10.51 9.57
N ALA A 87 10.90 -9.62 9.67
CA ALA A 87 9.50 -9.99 9.81
C ALA A 87 8.84 -10.36 8.47
N ILE A 88 9.50 -10.13 7.34
CA ILE A 88 9.01 -10.52 6.01
C ILE A 88 9.84 -11.71 5.52
N ALA A 89 9.20 -12.87 5.43
CA ALA A 89 9.75 -14.02 4.73
C ALA A 89 9.29 -13.98 3.27
N PHE A 90 10.24 -13.97 2.33
CA PHE A 90 9.98 -14.08 0.90
C PHE A 90 10.56 -15.41 0.40
N THR A 91 9.69 -16.29 -0.09
CA THR A 91 10.05 -17.67 -0.44
C THR A 91 9.75 -17.93 -1.91
N GLY A 92 10.67 -18.59 -2.59
CA GLY A 92 10.46 -19.14 -3.93
C GLY A 92 10.40 -20.67 -3.88
N THR A 93 9.45 -21.27 -4.59
CA THR A 93 9.38 -22.73 -4.77
C THR A 93 9.90 -23.09 -6.16
N ARG A 94 10.75 -24.11 -6.26
CA ARG A 94 11.22 -24.68 -7.53
C ARG A 94 10.25 -25.75 -8.05
N ARG A 95 10.48 -26.20 -9.29
CA ARG A 95 9.68 -27.27 -9.92
C ARG A 95 9.73 -28.61 -9.15
N ASP A 96 10.84 -28.90 -8.49
CA ASP A 96 11.01 -30.10 -7.65
C ASP A 96 10.35 -29.97 -6.26
N GLY A 97 9.67 -28.85 -5.99
CA GLY A 97 9.04 -28.56 -4.70
C GLY A 97 9.99 -27.98 -3.66
N SER A 98 11.31 -27.90 -3.92
CA SER A 98 12.25 -27.30 -2.98
C SER A 98 12.01 -25.80 -2.81
N GLU A 99 12.12 -25.34 -1.57
CA GLU A 99 11.97 -23.93 -1.23
C GLU A 99 13.32 -23.22 -1.12
N VAL A 100 13.32 -21.94 -1.47
CA VAL A 100 14.48 -21.07 -1.44
C VAL A 100 14.07 -19.76 -0.79
N ALA A 101 14.77 -19.38 0.28
CA ALA A 101 14.63 -18.07 0.87
C ALA A 101 15.19 -17.01 -0.09
N LEU A 102 14.41 -15.95 -0.32
CA LEU A 102 14.73 -14.81 -1.15
C LEU A 102 14.88 -13.57 -0.27
N ALA A 103 15.76 -12.66 -0.68
CA ALA A 103 15.95 -11.40 0.01
C ALA A 103 14.66 -10.53 -0.13
N PRO A 104 14.05 -10.07 0.98
CA PRO A 104 12.85 -9.22 0.93
C PRO A 104 13.06 -7.90 0.17
N GLU A 105 14.31 -7.43 0.05
CA GLU A 105 14.69 -6.25 -0.73
C GLU A 105 14.46 -6.41 -2.24
N LEU A 106 14.22 -7.63 -2.73
CA LEU A 106 13.79 -7.87 -4.11
C LEU A 106 12.33 -7.47 -4.36
N LEU A 107 11.54 -7.32 -3.30
CA LEU A 107 10.16 -6.85 -3.39
C LEU A 107 10.13 -5.33 -3.51
N ARG A 108 9.16 -4.86 -4.30
CA ARG A 108 8.70 -3.47 -4.33
C ARG A 108 7.46 -3.36 -3.48
N PHE A 109 7.37 -2.27 -2.72
CA PHE A 109 6.26 -1.98 -1.83
C PHE A 109 5.64 -0.66 -2.27
N ASP A 110 4.42 -0.73 -2.80
CA ASP A 110 3.73 0.46 -3.29
C ASP A 110 2.37 0.58 -2.58
N SER A 111 1.98 1.78 -2.16
CA SER A 111 0.62 2.02 -1.65
C SER A 111 -0.40 1.67 -2.74
N PHE A 112 -1.44 0.93 -2.37
CA PHE A 112 -2.49 0.54 -3.31
C PHE A 112 -3.82 1.22 -3.01
N ARG A 113 -4.21 1.25 -1.72
CA ARG A 113 -5.37 1.99 -1.23
C ARG A 113 -5.04 2.67 0.09
N GLY A 114 -4.57 3.92 -0.02
CA GLY A 114 -4.16 4.71 1.13
C GLY A 114 -3.12 3.98 1.99
N HIS A 115 -3.24 4.11 3.31
CA HIS A 115 -2.41 3.39 4.26
C HIS A 115 -2.92 1.99 4.60
N SER A 116 -4.04 1.53 4.02
CA SER A 116 -4.71 0.28 4.42
C SER A 116 -4.24 -0.92 3.61
N ALA A 117 -3.91 -0.72 2.33
CA ALA A 117 -3.53 -1.79 1.44
C ALA A 117 -2.31 -1.42 0.61
N PHE A 118 -1.34 -2.33 0.55
CA PHE A 118 -0.10 -2.19 -0.20
C PHE A 118 0.06 -3.33 -1.19
N LYS A 119 0.60 -3.03 -2.36
CA LYS A 119 0.98 -4.02 -3.36
C LYS A 119 2.43 -4.40 -3.12
N PHE A 120 2.68 -5.67 -2.81
CA PHE A 120 4.04 -6.20 -2.81
C PHE A 120 4.27 -6.88 -4.14
N SER A 121 5.33 -6.50 -4.84
CA SER A 121 5.54 -6.96 -6.21
C SER A 121 7.00 -7.24 -6.54
N VAL A 122 7.22 -8.09 -7.53
CA VAL A 122 8.53 -8.39 -8.09
C VAL A 122 8.42 -8.66 -9.58
N LEU A 123 9.50 -8.46 -10.33
CA LEU A 123 9.53 -8.77 -11.76
C LEU A 123 9.46 -10.29 -11.98
N SER A 124 8.62 -10.72 -12.92
CA SER A 124 8.48 -12.14 -13.24
C SER A 124 9.77 -12.77 -13.79
N ALA A 125 10.69 -11.95 -14.30
CA ALA A 125 12.04 -12.34 -14.69
C ALA A 125 12.81 -13.04 -13.56
N LEU A 126 12.49 -12.76 -12.29
CA LEU A 126 13.08 -13.43 -11.14
C LEU A 126 12.79 -14.95 -11.17
N LEU A 127 11.57 -15.35 -11.50
CA LEU A 127 11.18 -16.77 -11.55
C LEU A 127 12.05 -17.51 -12.57
N LYS A 128 12.12 -16.98 -13.79
CA LYS A 128 12.91 -17.59 -14.87
C LYS A 128 14.40 -17.66 -14.52
N LYS A 129 14.97 -16.57 -13.98
CA LYS A 129 16.40 -16.49 -13.62
C LYS A 129 16.77 -17.46 -12.48
N ARG A 130 15.84 -17.79 -11.60
CA ARG A 130 16.07 -18.63 -10.42
C ARG A 130 15.46 -20.02 -10.50
N GLY A 131 14.81 -20.37 -11.62
CA GLY A 131 14.14 -21.67 -11.81
C GLY A 131 12.96 -21.89 -10.86
N LEU A 132 12.25 -20.82 -10.50
CA LEU A 132 11.12 -20.85 -9.57
C LEU A 132 9.80 -20.99 -10.33
N THR A 133 8.84 -21.68 -9.73
CA THR A 133 7.49 -21.86 -10.24
C THR A 133 6.46 -21.09 -9.42
N ARG A 134 6.75 -20.80 -8.16
CA ARG A 134 5.86 -20.10 -7.23
C ARG A 134 6.65 -19.13 -6.35
N LEU A 135 6.00 -18.04 -5.97
CA LEU A 135 6.52 -17.04 -5.04
C LEU A 135 5.50 -16.79 -3.93
N THR A 136 5.92 -16.85 -2.68
CA THR A 136 5.08 -16.58 -1.52
C THR A 136 5.75 -15.57 -0.59
N VAL A 137 4.92 -14.76 0.07
CA VAL A 137 5.37 -13.81 1.09
C VAL A 137 4.58 -14.05 2.37
N LYS A 138 5.27 -14.10 3.51
CA LYS A 138 4.66 -14.14 4.83
C LYS A 138 5.14 -12.96 5.64
N VAL A 139 4.20 -12.26 6.27
CA VAL A 139 4.50 -11.24 7.28
C VAL A 139 4.27 -11.89 8.63
N GLU A 140 5.32 -12.05 9.43
CA GLU A 140 5.27 -12.80 10.70
C GLU A 140 4.82 -11.92 11.87
N ARG A 141 5.26 -10.68 11.85
CA ARG A 141 4.98 -9.63 12.84
C ARG A 141 4.92 -8.28 12.11
N LEU A 142 4.51 -7.22 12.80
CA LEU A 142 4.39 -5.89 12.18
C LEU A 142 5.70 -5.45 11.53
N ALA A 143 5.71 -5.35 10.19
CA ALA A 143 6.91 -5.01 9.43
C ALA A 143 6.87 -3.55 8.96
N MET A 144 7.76 -2.70 9.46
CA MET A 144 7.73 -1.27 9.19
C MET A 144 8.18 -0.93 7.76
N LEU A 145 7.37 -0.12 7.08
CA LEU A 145 7.62 0.40 5.74
C LEU A 145 7.71 1.93 5.80
N LEU A 146 8.76 2.50 5.23
CA LEU A 146 8.98 3.94 5.14
C LEU A 146 8.73 4.44 3.72
N PRO A 147 8.11 5.61 3.54
CA PRO A 147 8.04 6.22 2.22
C PRO A 147 9.46 6.51 1.72
N VAL A 148 9.69 6.27 0.42
CA VAL A 148 10.96 6.62 -0.22
C VAL A 148 11.08 8.16 -0.22
N PRO A 149 12.21 8.73 0.24
CA PRO A 149 12.39 10.19 0.26
C PRO A 149 12.30 10.82 -1.13
N GLU A 150 11.57 11.93 -1.23
CA GLU A 150 11.48 12.73 -2.46
C GLU A 150 12.34 13.99 -2.36
N ALA A 151 13.02 14.35 -3.45
CA ALA A 151 13.82 15.57 -3.49
C ALA A 151 12.91 16.80 -3.42
N GLY A 152 13.21 17.74 -2.53
CA GLY A 152 12.41 18.96 -2.33
C GLY A 152 11.19 18.79 -1.44
N ASP A 153 11.00 17.63 -0.82
CA ASP A 153 9.90 17.36 0.12
C ASP A 153 9.80 18.48 1.19
N PRO A 154 8.65 19.17 1.30
CA PRO A 154 8.46 20.27 2.25
C PRO A 154 8.34 19.80 3.71
N LYS A 155 8.14 18.50 3.96
CA LYS A 155 8.00 17.89 5.28
C LYS A 155 8.50 16.43 5.28
N PRO A 156 9.82 16.21 5.11
CA PRO A 156 10.39 14.87 5.05
C PRO A 156 10.18 14.10 6.35
N GLN A 157 10.26 12.77 6.28
CA GLN A 157 10.39 11.94 7.48
C GLN A 157 11.76 12.21 8.11
N THR A 158 11.76 12.58 9.38
CA THR A 158 13.00 12.80 10.13
C THR A 158 13.49 11.50 10.77
N ALA A 159 14.77 11.44 11.17
CA ALA A 159 15.27 10.31 11.94
C ALA A 159 14.52 10.11 13.26
N ALA A 160 14.04 11.20 13.88
CA ALA A 160 13.23 11.15 15.09
C ALA A 160 11.83 10.54 14.82
N ASP A 161 11.19 10.88 13.70
CA ASP A 161 9.92 10.28 13.28
C ASP A 161 10.05 8.76 13.13
N VAL A 162 11.13 8.32 12.47
CA VAL A 162 11.41 6.91 12.21
C VAL A 162 11.72 6.16 13.52
N ALA A 163 12.53 6.76 14.40
CA ALA A 163 12.87 6.16 15.69
C ALA A 163 11.66 6.05 16.63
N LEU A 164 10.75 7.02 16.59
CA LEU A 164 9.47 6.98 17.31
C LEU A 164 8.60 5.82 16.82
N ALA A 165 8.33 5.75 15.52
CA ALA A 165 7.51 4.69 14.93
C ALA A 165 8.10 3.29 15.19
N LEU A 166 9.42 3.12 15.05
CA LEU A 166 10.08 1.85 15.33
C LEU A 166 9.92 1.44 16.80
N ARG A 167 10.06 2.38 17.74
CA ARG A 167 9.89 2.10 19.17
C ARG A 167 8.46 1.65 19.45
N GLU A 168 7.47 2.38 18.93
CA GLU A 168 6.04 2.08 19.14
C GLU A 168 5.63 0.72 18.56
N VAL A 169 6.12 0.35 17.37
CA VAL A 169 5.91 -1.00 16.82
C VAL A 169 6.53 -2.06 17.73
N LYS A 170 7.76 -1.84 18.23
CA LYS A 170 8.45 -2.79 19.09
C LYS A 170 7.78 -2.97 20.45
N THR A 171 7.33 -1.88 21.09
CA THR A 171 6.78 -1.91 22.45
C THR A 171 5.30 -2.28 22.46
N THR A 172 4.53 -1.73 21.52
CA THR A 172 3.06 -1.79 21.57
C THR A 172 2.50 -2.74 20.52
N GLY A 173 3.23 -2.98 19.42
CA GLY A 173 2.75 -3.79 18.31
C GLY A 173 2.35 -5.22 18.69
N GLY A 174 3.15 -5.89 19.52
CA GLY A 174 2.83 -7.24 20.00
C GLY A 174 1.59 -7.28 20.88
N TYR A 175 1.48 -6.35 21.84
CA TYR A 175 0.30 -6.21 22.70
C TYR A 175 -0.97 -5.90 21.89
N TRP A 176 -0.87 -4.93 20.97
CA TRP A 176 -1.96 -4.56 20.07
C TRP A 176 -2.42 -5.75 19.23
N ALA A 177 -1.49 -6.50 18.63
CA ALA A 177 -1.84 -7.67 17.80
C ALA A 177 -2.55 -8.76 18.62
N ALA A 178 -2.08 -9.03 19.84
CA ALA A 178 -2.69 -10.02 20.72
C ALA A 178 -4.12 -9.63 21.15
N ARG A 179 -4.39 -8.35 21.40
CA ARG A 179 -5.72 -7.85 21.80
C ARG A 179 -6.73 -7.79 20.66
N ASN A 180 -6.28 -7.88 19.41
CA ASN A 180 -7.10 -7.67 18.22
C ASN A 180 -7.27 -8.94 17.38
N GLY A 181 -7.14 -10.13 17.99
CA GLY A 181 -7.15 -11.41 17.27
C GLY A 181 -8.31 -11.59 16.29
N GLU A 182 -9.54 -11.27 16.72
CA GLU A 182 -10.75 -11.38 15.90
C GLU A 182 -10.77 -10.41 14.71
N ASN A 183 -10.52 -9.11 14.96
CA ASN A 183 -10.44 -8.09 13.91
C ASN A 183 -9.32 -8.40 12.90
N MET A 184 -8.19 -8.89 13.40
CA MET A 184 -7.08 -9.34 12.57
C MET A 184 -7.47 -10.55 11.71
N ALA A 185 -8.22 -11.51 12.25
CA ALA A 185 -8.74 -12.65 11.49
C ALA A 185 -9.71 -12.21 10.39
N MET A 186 -10.59 -11.24 10.66
CA MET A 186 -11.49 -10.66 9.65
C MET A 186 -10.71 -9.99 8.50
N VAL A 187 -9.68 -9.20 8.83
CA VAL A 187 -8.81 -8.55 7.84
C VAL A 187 -8.05 -9.59 7.00
N ARG A 188 -7.44 -10.59 7.64
CA ARG A 188 -6.74 -11.67 6.95
C ARG A 188 -7.67 -12.48 6.05
N LEU A 189 -8.86 -12.85 6.53
CA LEU A 189 -9.87 -13.55 5.74
C LEU A 189 -10.24 -12.75 4.50
N THR A 190 -10.58 -11.48 4.66
CA THR A 190 -10.96 -10.60 3.55
C THR A 190 -9.82 -10.40 2.56
N SER A 191 -8.61 -10.14 3.04
CA SER A 191 -7.41 -9.97 2.21
C SER A 191 -7.12 -11.23 1.37
N ARG A 192 -7.28 -12.41 1.95
CA ARG A 192 -7.05 -13.67 1.24
C ARG A 192 -8.11 -13.98 0.19
N ILE A 193 -9.36 -13.58 0.43
CA ILE A 193 -10.41 -13.61 -0.59
C ILE A 193 -10.04 -12.64 -1.72
N ILE A 194 -9.69 -11.38 -1.40
CA ILE A 194 -9.28 -10.36 -2.38
C ILE A 194 -8.16 -10.88 -3.29
N ASN A 195 -7.10 -11.47 -2.71
CA ASN A 195 -5.94 -11.93 -3.47
C ASN A 195 -6.22 -13.09 -4.42
N ARG A 196 -7.27 -13.89 -4.16
CA ARG A 196 -7.69 -15.02 -5.01
C ARG A 196 -8.77 -14.63 -6.03
N LEU A 197 -9.32 -13.43 -5.94
CA LEU A 197 -10.32 -12.94 -6.89
C LEU A 197 -9.67 -12.43 -8.19
N PRO A 198 -10.35 -12.60 -9.33
CA PRO A 198 -9.95 -11.95 -10.56
C PRO A 198 -9.94 -10.43 -10.39
N HIS A 199 -9.08 -9.74 -11.14
CA HIS A 199 -8.99 -8.29 -11.10
C HIS A 199 -10.28 -7.58 -11.55
N LYS A 200 -11.06 -8.22 -12.43
CA LYS A 200 -12.30 -7.68 -13.00
C LYS A 200 -13.42 -8.72 -12.91
N GLY A 201 -14.66 -8.23 -12.89
CA GLY A 201 -15.88 -9.04 -12.92
C GLY A 201 -16.28 -9.63 -11.56
N SER A 202 -17.02 -10.74 -11.64
CA SER A 202 -17.55 -11.52 -10.52
C SER A 202 -17.15 -12.99 -10.66
N ILE A 203 -17.40 -13.76 -9.60
CA ILE A 203 -17.29 -15.22 -9.61
C ILE A 203 -18.67 -15.85 -9.40
N SER A 204 -18.83 -17.10 -9.82
CA SER A 204 -20.04 -17.88 -9.58
C SER A 204 -20.26 -18.14 -8.09
N ALA A 205 -21.49 -18.53 -7.72
CA ALA A 205 -21.80 -18.89 -6.33
C ALA A 205 -20.99 -20.12 -5.85
N ALA A 206 -20.72 -21.09 -6.73
CA ALA A 206 -19.92 -22.27 -6.42
C ALA A 206 -18.45 -21.89 -6.15
N GLU A 207 -17.87 -21.06 -7.00
CA GLU A 207 -16.51 -20.52 -6.81
C GLU A 207 -16.42 -19.70 -5.53
N SER A 208 -17.41 -18.84 -5.24
CA SER A 208 -17.46 -18.06 -4.00
C SER A 208 -17.49 -18.96 -2.76
N LYS A 209 -18.29 -20.04 -2.80
CA LYS A 209 -18.35 -21.02 -1.71
C LYS A 209 -17.00 -21.71 -1.52
N ALA A 210 -16.35 -22.16 -2.58
CA ALA A 210 -15.03 -22.80 -2.50
C ALA A 210 -13.97 -21.84 -1.96
N LEU A 211 -13.94 -20.62 -2.49
CA LEU A 211 -13.02 -19.56 -2.07
C LEU A 211 -13.18 -19.22 -0.59
N TRP A 212 -14.43 -19.09 -0.13
CA TRP A 212 -14.73 -18.86 1.29
C TRP A 212 -14.16 -19.96 2.18
N GLN A 213 -14.36 -21.24 1.84
CA GLN A 213 -13.86 -22.36 2.65
C GLN A 213 -12.33 -22.38 2.70
N GLN A 214 -11.67 -22.15 1.56
CA GLN A 214 -10.21 -22.09 1.48
C GLN A 214 -9.65 -20.91 2.29
N ALA A 215 -10.31 -19.75 2.24
CA ALA A 215 -9.91 -18.57 3.00
C ALA A 215 -10.25 -18.70 4.50
N LEU A 216 -11.30 -19.42 4.88
CA LEU A 216 -11.64 -19.60 6.28
C LEU A 216 -10.75 -20.62 6.99
N ALA A 217 -10.25 -21.64 6.30
CA ALA A 217 -9.53 -22.77 6.90
C ALA A 217 -8.38 -22.38 7.88
N PRO A 218 -7.61 -21.31 7.65
CA PRO A 218 -6.59 -20.83 8.59
C PRO A 218 -7.11 -20.04 9.80
N GLU A 219 -8.33 -19.50 9.76
CA GLU A 219 -8.93 -18.67 10.84
C GLU A 219 -9.85 -19.50 11.73
N LYS A 220 -9.33 -20.58 12.30
CA LYS A 220 -10.13 -21.57 13.06
C LYS A 220 -10.89 -20.99 14.25
N GLU A 221 -10.40 -19.88 14.79
CA GLU A 221 -10.96 -19.21 15.97
C GLU A 221 -12.04 -18.17 15.60
N LEU A 222 -12.12 -17.75 14.34
CA LEU A 222 -13.12 -16.79 13.88
C LEU A 222 -14.48 -17.49 13.75
N THR A 223 -15.40 -17.22 14.67
CA THR A 223 -16.72 -17.84 14.74
C THR A 223 -17.82 -16.82 15.03
N GLY A 224 -19.07 -17.26 15.14
CA GLY A 224 -20.18 -16.41 15.59
C GLY A 224 -20.53 -15.24 14.65
N GLU A 225 -20.87 -14.12 15.26
CA GLU A 225 -21.38 -12.93 14.56
C GLU A 225 -20.34 -12.26 13.62
N PRO A 226 -19.06 -12.10 14.00
CA PRO A 226 -18.02 -11.56 13.13
C PRO A 226 -17.80 -12.39 11.85
N LEU A 227 -17.84 -13.72 11.98
CA LEU A 227 -17.75 -14.62 10.83
C LEU A 227 -18.98 -14.47 9.92
N ALA A 228 -20.18 -14.45 10.51
CA ALA A 228 -21.43 -14.28 9.78
C ALA A 228 -21.50 -12.90 9.08
N TRP A 229 -20.95 -11.86 9.71
CA TRP A 229 -20.80 -10.53 9.12
C TRP A 229 -19.90 -10.54 7.88
N ASN A 230 -18.69 -11.12 7.99
CA ASN A 230 -17.79 -11.28 6.85
C ASN A 230 -18.46 -12.05 5.70
N ARG A 231 -19.19 -13.12 6.03
CA ARG A 231 -19.88 -13.93 5.03
C ARG A 231 -20.92 -13.12 4.27
N ARG A 232 -21.77 -12.39 5.00
CA ARG A 232 -22.79 -11.51 4.41
C ARG A 232 -22.17 -10.46 3.48
N TYR A 233 -21.03 -9.88 3.85
CA TYR A 233 -20.32 -8.93 2.99
C TYR A 233 -19.77 -9.55 1.72
N VAL A 234 -19.22 -10.76 1.79
CA VAL A 234 -18.77 -11.51 0.60
C VAL A 234 -19.93 -11.79 -0.34
N ASP A 235 -21.06 -12.26 0.19
CA ASP A 235 -22.26 -12.55 -0.61
C ASP A 235 -22.83 -11.25 -1.22
N TYR A 236 -22.89 -10.16 -0.45
CA TYR A 236 -23.27 -8.82 -0.93
C TYR A 236 -22.36 -8.33 -2.07
N CYS A 237 -21.04 -8.39 -1.90
CA CYS A 237 -20.10 -7.93 -2.93
C CYS A 237 -20.17 -8.78 -4.21
N ARG A 238 -20.44 -10.09 -4.08
CA ARG A 238 -20.66 -10.97 -5.24
C ARG A 238 -21.92 -10.57 -6.00
N GLU A 239 -23.03 -10.35 -5.30
CA GLU A 239 -24.31 -10.01 -5.92
C GLU A 239 -24.26 -8.64 -6.60
N ASN A 240 -23.66 -7.65 -5.95
CA ASN A 240 -23.50 -6.32 -6.56
C ASN A 240 -22.66 -6.36 -7.83
N ALA A 241 -21.59 -7.17 -7.86
CA ALA A 241 -20.72 -7.29 -9.03
C ALA A 241 -21.41 -7.88 -10.27
N LEU A 242 -22.60 -8.47 -10.13
CA LEU A 242 -23.42 -8.96 -11.24
C LEU A 242 -24.29 -7.87 -11.88
N LEU A 243 -24.50 -6.74 -11.19
CA LEU A 243 -25.35 -5.66 -11.67
C LEU A 243 -24.62 -4.77 -12.69
N PRO A 244 -25.29 -4.34 -13.77
CA PRO A 244 -24.69 -3.42 -14.74
C PRO A 244 -24.21 -2.11 -14.09
N GLY A 245 -22.98 -1.69 -14.40
CA GLY A 245 -22.39 -0.46 -13.88
C GLY A 245 -21.82 -0.55 -12.45
N SER A 246 -21.96 -1.69 -11.77
CA SER A 246 -21.37 -1.92 -10.46
C SER A 246 -19.86 -2.16 -10.51
N PHE A 247 -19.21 -1.96 -9.36
CA PHE A 247 -17.80 -2.27 -9.19
C PHE A 247 -17.54 -3.79 -9.19
N PRO A 248 -16.33 -4.23 -9.60
CA PRO A 248 -15.92 -5.62 -9.44
C PRO A 248 -15.99 -6.07 -7.98
N MET A 249 -16.24 -7.37 -7.75
CA MET A 249 -16.32 -7.95 -6.41
C MET A 249 -15.06 -7.64 -5.58
N ARG A 250 -13.89 -7.67 -6.22
CA ARG A 250 -12.60 -7.33 -5.60
C ARG A 250 -12.55 -5.90 -5.06
N HIS A 251 -13.13 -4.94 -5.76
CA HIS A 251 -13.18 -3.54 -5.32
C HIS A 251 -14.13 -3.38 -4.13
N CYS A 252 -15.32 -3.98 -4.18
CA CYS A 252 -16.27 -3.97 -3.08
C CYS A 252 -15.66 -4.54 -1.79
N LEU A 253 -14.98 -5.68 -1.87
CA LEU A 253 -14.28 -6.27 -0.72
C LEU A 253 -13.09 -5.44 -0.26
N GLY A 254 -12.39 -4.76 -1.16
CA GLY A 254 -11.35 -3.80 -0.79
C GLY A 254 -11.85 -2.70 0.13
N ASN A 255 -13.06 -2.17 -0.13
CA ASN A 255 -13.67 -1.16 0.74
C ASN A 255 -14.04 -1.74 2.13
N ALA A 256 -14.56 -2.97 2.18
CA ALA A 256 -14.86 -3.66 3.44
C ALA A 256 -13.58 -3.92 4.26
N HIS A 257 -12.53 -4.39 3.60
CA HIS A 257 -11.20 -4.57 4.19
C HIS A 257 -10.66 -3.29 4.80
N ASP A 258 -10.73 -2.17 4.07
CA ASP A 258 -10.23 -0.88 4.52
C ASP A 258 -11.04 -0.35 5.71
N TRP A 259 -12.34 -0.69 5.78
CA TRP A 259 -13.18 -0.40 6.95
C TRP A 259 -12.77 -1.20 8.18
N PHE A 260 -12.51 -2.51 8.07
CA PHE A 260 -11.99 -3.30 9.19
C PHE A 260 -10.62 -2.79 9.69
N LEU A 261 -9.76 -2.35 8.76
CA LEU A 261 -8.47 -1.75 9.14
C LEU A 261 -8.62 -0.40 9.84
N LYS A 262 -9.70 0.35 9.62
CA LYS A 262 -9.93 1.61 10.31
C LYS A 262 -10.06 1.41 11.83
N ASP A 263 -10.74 0.35 12.24
CA ASP A 263 -10.92 0.03 13.67
C ASP A 263 -9.59 -0.42 14.29
N LEU A 264 -8.85 -1.28 13.58
CA LEU A 264 -7.51 -1.70 13.95
C LEU A 264 -6.53 -0.51 14.11
N ASN A 265 -6.56 0.45 13.19
CA ASN A 265 -5.77 1.69 13.28
C ASN A 265 -6.18 2.55 14.47
N THR A 266 -7.48 2.72 14.67
CA THR A 266 -8.01 3.50 15.79
C THR A 266 -7.57 2.91 17.13
N ASP A 267 -7.61 1.59 17.26
CA ASP A 267 -7.18 0.90 18.47
C ASP A 267 -5.66 0.88 18.63
N TYR A 268 -4.90 0.83 17.53
CA TYR A 268 -3.45 1.04 17.56
C TYR A 268 -3.12 2.41 18.15
N TRP A 269 -3.69 3.49 17.62
CA TRP A 269 -3.41 4.85 18.12
C TRP A 269 -3.87 5.07 19.56
N LYS A 270 -4.97 4.46 19.99
CA LYS A 270 -5.38 4.48 21.41
C LYS A 270 -4.34 3.79 22.30
N SER A 271 -3.77 2.67 21.85
CA SER A 271 -2.77 1.92 22.60
C SER A 271 -1.41 2.63 22.74
N LEU A 272 -1.15 3.66 21.94
CA LEU A 272 0.04 4.51 22.06
C LEU A 272 -0.09 5.55 23.18
N LYS A 273 -1.31 5.86 23.62
CA LYS A 273 -1.52 6.85 24.69
C LYS A 273 -1.19 6.22 26.05
N PRO A 274 -0.49 6.92 26.95
CA PRO A 274 -0.29 6.44 28.31
C PRO A 274 -1.66 6.11 28.92
N THR A 275 -1.79 4.92 29.50
CA THR A 275 -2.92 4.61 30.39
C THR A 275 -2.78 5.51 31.61
N SER A 276 -3.69 6.48 31.75
CA SER A 276 -3.86 7.31 32.95
C SER A 276 -4.20 6.46 34.16
#